data_AF-A0A9D4ZK23-F1
#
_entry.id   AF-A0A9D4ZK23-F1
#
_cell.length_a   1.000
_cell.length_b   1.000
_cell.length_c   1.000
_cell.angle_alpha   90.00
_cell.angle_beta   90.00
_cell.angle_gamma   90.00
#
_symmetry.space_group_name_H-M   'P 1'
#
loop_
_entity.id
_entity.type
_entity.pdbx_description
1 polymer ?
#
loop_
_entity_poly.entity_id
_entity_poly.type
_entity_poly.pdbx_seq_one_letter_code
_entity_poly.pdbx_strand_id
1 'polypeptide(L)'
;MQRPMVRLKAEARCRQNANEGNASKKQKRDGVESLAARSGRSEKPKSSRLMEVSVTVSVGGCDIDVALLASMHAFLERDTAAGLCALERGGTLFHLHFQMVMRLWTSSLVAANRKVKQYLGWDKVVPAGGMVLCRALKQRNMHTFEGMPSYCLKDQDQPYFQVVMHNIHADEINK
;
A
#
# COMPACT_ATOMS: atom_id res chain seq x y z
N MET A 1 34.37 -33.03 8.63
CA MET A 1 34.11 -32.17 9.80
C MET A 1 32.77 -31.47 9.60
N GLN A 2 31.72 -31.96 10.25
CA GLN A 2 30.36 -31.38 10.22
C GLN A 2 30.25 -30.23 11.22
N ARG A 3 29.67 -29.10 10.82
CA ARG A 3 29.31 -27.99 11.72
C ARG A 3 27.87 -28.18 12.22
N PRO A 4 27.58 -27.94 13.51
CA PRO A 4 26.24 -28.11 14.04
C PRO A 4 25.34 -26.93 13.67
N MET A 5 24.12 -27.27 13.27
CA MET A 5 23.02 -26.37 12.93
C MET A 5 22.35 -25.93 14.24
N VAL A 6 22.53 -24.67 14.65
CA VAL A 6 21.85 -24.11 15.83
C VAL A 6 20.42 -23.78 15.44
N ARG A 7 19.48 -24.55 15.97
CA ARG A 7 18.03 -24.42 15.78
C ARG A 7 17.50 -23.36 16.75
N LEU A 8 17.36 -22.11 16.30
CA LEU A 8 16.68 -21.07 17.07
C LEU A 8 15.17 -21.27 16.98
N LYS A 9 14.56 -21.67 18.11
CA LYS A 9 13.10 -21.65 18.31
C LYS A 9 12.64 -20.20 18.46
N ALA A 10 11.82 -19.74 17.51
CA ALA A 10 11.02 -18.53 17.69
C ALA A 10 9.57 -18.95 17.96
N GLU A 11 9.18 -18.99 19.23
CA GLU A 11 7.78 -19.07 19.65
C GLU A 11 7.24 -17.64 19.79
N ALA A 12 6.47 -17.16 18.81
CA ALA A 12 5.66 -15.97 18.95
C ALA A 12 4.21 -16.39 19.26
N ARG A 13 3.85 -16.41 20.55
CA ARG A 13 2.46 -16.57 20.99
C ARG A 13 1.72 -15.25 20.80
N CYS A 14 0.88 -15.15 19.77
CA CYS A 14 -0.13 -14.10 19.67
C CYS A 14 -1.37 -14.57 20.45
N ARG A 15 -1.63 -13.98 21.62
CA ARG A 15 -2.84 -14.25 22.40
C ARG A 15 -4.02 -13.48 21.80
N GLN A 16 -5.03 -14.22 21.37
CA GLN A 16 -6.39 -13.76 21.18
C GLN A 16 -6.97 -13.33 22.53
N ASN A 17 -7.77 -12.27 22.55
CA ASN A 17 -8.86 -12.12 23.50
C ASN A 17 -10.01 -11.37 22.81
N ALA A 18 -11.11 -12.08 22.61
CA ALA A 18 -12.40 -11.54 22.23
C ALA A 18 -13.33 -11.60 23.46
N ASN A 19 -14.16 -10.56 23.58
CA ASN A 19 -15.44 -10.46 24.27
C ASN A 19 -15.55 -10.81 25.76
N GLU A 20 -16.09 -9.86 26.54
CA GLU A 20 -17.35 -10.04 27.30
C GLU A 20 -17.83 -8.71 27.92
N GLY A 21 -19.15 -8.46 27.87
CA GLY A 21 -19.90 -7.42 28.60
C GLY A 21 -19.94 -6.04 27.92
N ASN A 22 -21.08 -5.37 27.71
CA ASN A 22 -22.31 -5.39 28.49
C ASN A 22 -23.46 -4.79 27.66
N ALA A 23 -24.65 -5.37 27.77
CA ALA A 23 -25.84 -4.96 27.04
C ALA A 23 -26.76 -4.06 27.90
N SER A 24 -27.31 -3.05 27.22
CA SER A 24 -28.70 -2.57 27.32
C SER A 24 -29.20 -1.79 28.54
N LYS A 25 -29.51 -0.50 28.27
CA LYS A 25 -30.82 0.21 28.43
C LYS A 25 -30.53 1.69 28.08
N LYS A 26 -31.30 2.46 27.30
CA LYS A 26 -32.75 2.71 27.33
C LYS A 26 -33.17 3.56 26.10
N GLN A 27 -34.45 3.45 25.74
CA GLN A 27 -35.21 4.00 24.60
C GLN A 27 -35.26 5.53 24.39
N LYS A 28 -35.45 5.97 23.13
CA LYS A 28 -36.60 6.76 22.57
C LYS A 28 -36.24 7.21 21.13
N ARG A 29 -36.89 6.70 20.08
CA ARG A 29 -38.12 7.17 19.39
C ARG A 29 -37.91 8.33 18.40
N ASP A 30 -38.39 8.04 17.19
CA ASP A 30 -38.97 8.89 16.14
C ASP A 30 -38.04 9.75 15.27
N GLY A 31 -38.16 9.54 13.95
CA GLY A 31 -37.51 10.37 12.93
C GLY A 31 -37.33 9.64 11.60
N VAL A 32 -38.41 9.54 10.83
CA VAL A 32 -38.38 9.18 9.40
C VAL A 32 -37.62 10.27 8.66
N GLU A 33 -36.51 9.94 8.02
CA GLU A 33 -36.01 10.69 6.86
C GLU A 33 -35.14 9.80 5.98
N SER A 34 -35.62 9.58 4.75
CA SER A 34 -34.86 8.95 3.69
C SER A 34 -33.66 9.82 3.35
N LEU A 35 -32.44 9.30 3.48
CA LEU A 35 -31.27 9.90 2.87
C LEU A 35 -30.75 9.00 1.76
N ALA A 36 -31.17 9.41 0.56
CA ALA A 36 -30.63 9.01 -0.72
C ALA A 36 -29.10 8.93 -0.70
N ALA A 37 -28.60 7.99 -1.49
CA ALA A 37 -27.21 7.80 -1.86
C ALA A 37 -26.49 9.13 -2.07
N ARG A 38 -25.71 9.56 -1.08
CA ARG A 38 -24.67 10.58 -1.28
C ARG A 38 -23.47 9.87 -1.88
N SER A 39 -23.48 9.72 -3.21
CA SER A 39 -22.24 9.59 -3.98
C SER A 39 -21.47 10.90 -3.81
N GLY A 40 -20.70 11.00 -2.74
CA GLY A 40 -19.75 12.08 -2.55
C GLY A 40 -18.67 11.96 -3.61
N ARG A 41 -18.85 12.60 -4.77
CA ARG A 41 -17.71 13.10 -5.53
C ARG A 41 -16.93 13.98 -4.56
N SER A 42 -15.82 13.46 -4.06
CA SER A 42 -14.84 14.28 -3.35
C SER A 42 -14.52 15.47 -4.25
N GLU A 43 -14.95 16.67 -3.85
CA GLU A 43 -14.56 17.90 -4.53
C GLU A 43 -13.04 17.93 -4.55
N LYS A 44 -12.46 17.79 -5.75
CA LYS A 44 -11.02 17.79 -5.92
C LYS A 44 -10.50 19.12 -5.36
N PRO A 45 -9.60 19.13 -4.36
CA PRO A 45 -9.08 20.36 -3.81
C PRO A 45 -8.42 21.17 -4.95
N LYS A 46 -8.72 22.47 -5.01
CA LYS A 46 -8.28 23.43 -6.07
C LYS A 46 -6.75 23.51 -6.28
N SER A 47 -5.93 22.78 -5.51
CA SER A 47 -4.47 22.71 -5.61
C SER A 47 -3.91 21.32 -5.95
N SER A 48 -4.76 20.35 -6.31
CA SER A 48 -4.28 19.03 -6.72
C SER A 48 -3.62 19.10 -8.10
N ARG A 49 -2.39 18.60 -8.21
CA ARG A 49 -1.68 18.40 -9.48
C ARG A 49 -1.35 16.93 -9.65
N LEU A 50 -1.07 16.54 -10.89
CA LEU A 50 -0.55 15.20 -11.16
C LEU A 50 0.92 15.17 -10.73
N MET A 51 1.28 14.23 -9.86
CA MET A 51 2.66 14.00 -9.42
C MET A 51 3.07 12.57 -9.69
N GLU A 52 4.25 12.40 -10.26
CA GLU A 52 4.90 11.10 -10.41
C GLU A 52 5.65 10.77 -9.12
N VAL A 53 5.22 9.69 -8.47
CA VAL A 53 5.76 9.27 -7.18
C VAL A 53 6.10 7.79 -7.18
N SER A 54 7.20 7.45 -6.52
CA SER A 54 7.46 6.08 -6.08
C SER A 54 7.01 5.93 -4.63
N VAL A 55 6.41 4.81 -4.29
CA VAL A 55 5.99 4.48 -2.93
C VAL A 55 6.54 3.13 -2.52
N THR A 56 7.15 3.06 -1.35
CA THR A 56 7.56 1.80 -0.73
C THR A 56 6.72 1.59 0.52
N VAL A 57 6.11 0.42 0.65
CA VAL A 57 5.30 0.02 1.80
C VAL A 57 5.89 -1.25 2.38
N SER A 58 6.41 -1.19 3.61
CA SER A 58 7.04 -2.34 4.27
C SER A 58 6.65 -2.41 5.74
N VAL A 59 6.64 -3.62 6.29
CA VAL A 59 6.49 -3.86 7.73
C VAL A 59 7.85 -4.25 8.29
N GLY A 60 8.23 -3.71 9.46
CA GLY A 60 9.53 -3.99 10.05
C GLY A 60 9.61 -5.44 10.55
N GLY A 61 10.57 -6.22 10.03
CA GLY A 61 10.87 -7.57 10.51
C GLY A 61 9.87 -8.66 10.12
N CYS A 62 8.94 -8.39 9.20
CA CYS A 62 8.05 -9.40 8.64
C CYS A 62 7.59 -9.06 7.22
N ASP A 63 7.04 -10.08 6.55
CA ASP A 63 6.43 -9.94 5.23
C ASP A 63 5.15 -9.08 5.31
N ILE A 64 4.97 -8.20 4.32
CA ILE A 64 3.68 -7.52 4.14
C ILE A 64 2.58 -8.54 3.82
N ASP A 65 1.40 -8.34 4.37
CA ASP A 65 0.25 -9.18 4.05
C ASP A 65 -0.14 -9.00 2.58
N VAL A 66 -0.02 -10.08 1.81
CA VAL A 66 -0.34 -10.13 0.39
C VAL A 66 -1.80 -9.77 0.12
N ALA A 67 -2.72 -9.99 1.07
CA ALA A 67 -4.13 -9.60 0.94
C ALA A 67 -4.31 -8.09 0.73
N LEU A 68 -3.35 -7.27 1.15
CA LEU A 68 -3.36 -5.82 0.92
C LEU A 68 -3.13 -5.44 -0.55
N LEU A 69 -2.67 -6.35 -1.41
CA LEU A 69 -2.47 -6.08 -2.84
C LEU A 69 -3.79 -5.71 -3.53
N ALA A 70 -4.90 -6.37 -3.16
CA ALA A 70 -6.23 -6.04 -3.68
C ALA A 70 -6.65 -4.61 -3.32
N SER A 71 -6.38 -4.19 -2.08
CA SER A 71 -6.58 -2.80 -1.65
C SER A 71 -5.70 -1.83 -2.45
N MET A 72 -4.46 -2.20 -2.75
CA MET A 72 -3.58 -1.38 -3.59
C MET A 72 -4.07 -1.27 -5.02
N HIS A 73 -4.60 -2.34 -5.60
CA HIS A 73 -5.23 -2.26 -6.92
C HIS A 73 -6.40 -1.27 -6.93
N ALA A 74 -7.32 -1.40 -5.98
CA ALA A 74 -8.47 -0.49 -5.86
C ALA A 74 -8.04 0.96 -5.58
N PHE A 75 -6.93 1.19 -4.89
CA PHE A 75 -6.35 2.52 -4.72
C PHE A 75 -5.85 3.10 -6.05
N LEU A 76 -5.11 2.30 -6.83
CA LEU A 76 -4.61 2.73 -8.14
C LEU A 76 -5.77 3.15 -9.04
N GLU A 77 -6.81 2.32 -9.17
CA GLU A 77 -7.98 2.62 -10.01
C GLU A 77 -8.74 3.88 -9.59
N ARG A 78 -8.83 4.15 -8.27
CA ARG A 78 -9.64 5.25 -7.76
C ARG A 78 -8.91 6.59 -7.75
N ASP A 79 -7.64 6.59 -7.39
CA ASP A 79 -6.93 7.80 -6.97
C ASP A 79 -5.76 8.19 -7.91
N THR A 80 -5.36 7.31 -8.83
CA THR A 80 -4.25 7.56 -9.76
C THR A 80 -4.74 7.72 -11.20
N ALA A 81 -3.95 8.42 -12.03
CA ALA A 81 -4.17 8.43 -13.47
C ALA A 81 -3.58 7.17 -14.12
N ALA A 82 -2.44 6.71 -13.60
CA ALA A 82 -1.73 5.50 -13.98
C ALA A 82 -0.86 5.05 -12.81
N GLY A 83 -0.60 3.77 -12.68
CA GLY A 83 0.32 3.25 -11.69
C GLY A 83 0.43 1.73 -11.65
N LEU A 84 1.47 1.28 -10.98
CA LEU A 84 1.80 -0.13 -10.76
C LEU A 84 2.08 -0.32 -9.28
N CYS A 85 1.69 -1.48 -8.76
CA CYS A 85 2.09 -1.98 -7.46
C CYS A 85 2.60 -3.41 -7.63
N ALA A 86 3.86 -3.62 -7.28
CA ALA A 86 4.51 -4.92 -7.27
C ALA A 86 4.80 -5.37 -5.84
N LEU A 87 4.60 -6.65 -5.59
CA LEU A 87 5.05 -7.35 -4.40
C LEU A 87 6.47 -7.88 -4.67
N GLU A 88 7.45 -7.39 -3.90
CA GLU A 88 8.88 -7.65 -4.10
C GLU A 88 9.55 -8.04 -2.79
N ARG A 89 10.72 -8.71 -2.86
CA ARG A 89 11.55 -8.92 -1.65
C ARG A 89 12.57 -7.79 -1.51
N GLY A 90 12.63 -7.20 -0.31
CA GLY A 90 13.60 -6.16 0.00
C GLY A 90 15.01 -6.74 0.15
N GLY A 91 16.01 -6.11 -0.46
CA GLY A 91 17.38 -6.67 -0.52
C GLY A 91 18.07 -6.89 0.83
N THR A 92 17.76 -6.11 1.87
CA THR A 92 18.50 -6.18 3.15
C THR A 92 17.83 -7.06 4.21
N LEU A 93 16.50 -7.18 4.20
CA LEU A 93 15.74 -7.92 5.22
C LEU A 93 15.01 -9.14 4.65
N PHE A 94 15.11 -9.38 3.35
CA PHE A 94 14.41 -10.45 2.61
C PHE A 94 12.89 -10.47 2.78
N HIS A 95 12.28 -9.52 3.47
CA HIS A 95 10.84 -9.50 3.65
C HIS A 95 10.11 -8.99 2.41
N LEU A 96 8.89 -9.50 2.22
CA LEU A 96 7.98 -9.00 1.21
C LEU A 96 7.54 -7.57 1.54
N HIS A 97 7.56 -6.71 0.52
CA HIS A 97 7.11 -5.33 0.60
C HIS A 97 6.41 -4.95 -0.70
N PHE A 98 5.59 -3.91 -0.68
CA PHE A 98 5.09 -3.32 -1.93
C PHE A 98 6.01 -2.21 -2.40
N GLN A 99 6.34 -2.26 -3.68
CA GLN A 99 6.95 -1.18 -4.42
C GLN A 99 5.94 -0.69 -5.46
N MET A 100 5.71 0.61 -5.46
CA MET A 100 4.73 1.25 -6.33
C MET A 100 5.37 2.39 -7.10
N VAL A 101 4.84 2.63 -8.30
CA VAL A 101 5.10 3.82 -9.11
C VAL A 101 3.75 4.31 -9.63
N MET A 102 3.46 5.60 -9.49
CA MET A 102 2.15 6.13 -9.82
C MET A 102 2.17 7.61 -10.23
N ARG A 103 1.28 7.97 -11.13
CA ARG A 103 0.84 9.34 -11.44
C ARG A 103 -0.36 9.66 -10.55
N LEU A 104 -0.09 10.24 -9.38
CA LEU A 104 -1.07 10.49 -8.32
C LEU A 104 -1.54 11.94 -8.32
N TRP A 105 -2.85 12.16 -8.26
CA TRP A 105 -3.44 13.49 -8.03
C TRP A 105 -3.27 13.88 -6.56
N THR A 106 -2.36 14.82 -6.28
CA THR A 106 -2.00 15.26 -4.92
C THR A 106 -1.42 16.68 -4.93
N SER A 107 -1.45 17.36 -3.78
CA SER A 107 -0.87 18.70 -3.63
C SER A 107 0.61 18.67 -3.22
N SER A 108 1.06 17.59 -2.58
CA SER A 108 2.44 17.43 -2.09
C SER A 108 2.80 15.97 -1.83
N LEU A 109 4.09 15.69 -1.60
CA LEU A 109 4.54 14.36 -1.16
C LEU A 109 4.02 13.96 0.22
N VAL A 110 3.88 14.93 1.13
CA VAL A 110 3.30 14.69 2.45
C VAL A 110 1.83 14.29 2.33
N ALA A 111 1.09 14.96 1.46
CA ALA A 111 -0.30 14.61 1.15
C ALA A 111 -0.41 13.24 0.46
N ALA A 112 0.51 12.93 -0.46
CA ALA A 112 0.58 11.60 -1.10
C ALA A 112 0.78 10.49 -0.07
N ASN A 113 1.78 10.65 0.81
CA ASN A 113 2.08 9.69 1.87
C ASN A 113 0.89 9.47 2.81
N ARG A 114 0.24 10.57 3.21
CA ARG A 114 -0.96 10.52 4.04
C ARG A 114 -2.10 9.79 3.33
N LYS A 115 -2.32 10.06 2.05
CA LYS A 115 -3.38 9.42 1.26
C LYS A 115 -3.18 7.90 1.18
N VAL A 116 -1.96 7.44 0.90
CA VAL A 116 -1.64 5.99 0.86
C VAL A 116 -1.85 5.36 2.24
N LYS A 117 -1.32 5.97 3.30
CA LYS A 117 -1.51 5.49 4.68
C LYS A 117 -2.99 5.39 5.07
N GLN A 118 -3.78 6.42 4.76
CA GLN A 118 -5.21 6.43 5.02
C GLN A 118 -5.94 5.32 4.28
N TYR A 119 -5.61 5.09 3.00
CA TYR A 119 -6.23 4.05 2.20
C TYR A 119 -5.92 2.65 2.75
N LEU A 120 -4.67 2.41 3.15
CA LEU A 120 -4.25 1.16 3.78
C LEU A 120 -4.81 0.97 5.20
N GLY A 121 -5.44 2.00 5.78
CA GLY A 121 -5.75 2.01 7.21
C GLY A 121 -4.48 1.85 8.06
N TRP A 122 -3.33 2.33 7.59
CA TRP A 122 -2.00 1.99 8.11
C TRP A 122 -1.87 2.17 9.62
N ASP A 123 -2.43 3.26 10.16
CA ASP A 123 -2.39 3.58 11.58
C ASP A 123 -3.21 2.61 12.46
N LYS A 124 -4.07 1.78 11.86
CA LYS A 124 -4.91 0.77 12.54
C LYS A 124 -4.40 -0.65 12.37
N VAL A 125 -3.63 -0.91 11.31
CA VAL A 125 -3.35 -2.28 10.83
C VAL A 125 -1.91 -2.71 11.08
N VAL A 126 -0.96 -1.77 11.25
CA VAL A 126 0.46 -2.12 11.20
C VAL A 126 1.16 -2.08 12.58
N PRO A 127 1.85 -3.16 12.99
CA PRO A 127 2.65 -3.18 14.21
C PRO A 127 3.81 -2.17 14.18
N ALA A 128 4.31 -1.81 15.36
CA ALA A 128 5.41 -0.85 15.50
C ALA A 128 6.61 -1.21 14.58
N GLY A 129 7.05 -0.24 13.76
CA GLY A 129 8.23 -0.37 12.88
C GLY A 129 7.96 -0.47 11.37
N GLY A 130 6.70 -0.48 10.93
CA GLY A 130 6.38 -0.38 9.49
C GLY A 130 6.54 1.03 8.92
N MET A 131 6.77 1.14 7.60
CA MET A 131 6.91 2.41 6.88
C MET A 131 6.11 2.44 5.57
N VAL A 132 5.54 3.61 5.30
CA VAL A 132 5.13 4.03 3.96
C VAL A 132 6.02 5.21 3.59
N LEU A 133 6.80 5.09 2.52
CA LEU A 133 7.70 6.14 2.06
C LEU A 133 7.33 6.56 0.64
N CYS A 134 6.94 7.83 0.48
CA CYS A 134 6.69 8.43 -0.83
C CYS A 134 7.85 9.31 -1.24
N ARG A 135 8.32 9.16 -2.47
CA ARG A 135 9.33 10.01 -3.09
C ARG A 135 8.81 10.52 -4.43
N ALA A 136 9.12 11.76 -4.78
CA ALA A 136 8.91 12.24 -6.13
C ALA A 136 9.94 11.60 -7.06
N LEU A 137 9.52 11.21 -8.26
CA LEU A 137 10.44 10.78 -9.31
C LEU A 137 11.26 11.99 -9.76
N LYS A 138 12.56 11.79 -9.93
CA LYS A 138 13.52 12.87 -10.16
C LYS A 138 13.78 13.14 -11.64
N GLN A 139 13.12 12.40 -12.54
CA GLN A 139 13.35 12.45 -13.98
C GLN A 139 14.82 12.21 -14.36
N ARG A 140 15.47 11.28 -13.65
CA ARG A 140 16.88 10.92 -13.86
C ARG A 140 17.08 9.43 -13.71
N ASN A 141 17.85 8.83 -14.61
CA ASN A 141 18.15 7.39 -14.64
C ASN A 141 16.86 6.57 -14.52
N MET A 142 16.88 5.46 -13.77
CA MET A 142 15.70 4.64 -13.51
C MET A 142 14.64 5.30 -12.60
N HIS A 143 14.90 6.50 -12.04
CA HIS A 143 13.94 7.22 -11.19
C HIS A 143 13.01 8.13 -12.00
N THR A 144 12.42 7.58 -13.05
CA THR A 144 11.41 8.16 -13.96
C THR A 144 10.14 7.31 -13.92
N PHE A 145 9.02 7.83 -14.43
CA PHE A 145 7.79 7.03 -14.50
C PHE A 145 7.89 5.91 -15.54
N GLU A 146 8.75 6.07 -16.54
CA GLU A 146 9.03 5.09 -17.60
C GLU A 146 10.08 4.04 -17.16
N GLY A 147 10.98 4.38 -16.24
CA GLY A 147 12.05 3.47 -15.79
C GLY A 147 11.73 2.69 -14.52
N MET A 148 10.99 3.29 -13.59
CA MET A 148 10.63 2.64 -12.34
C MET A 148 9.75 1.38 -12.53
N PRO A 149 8.82 1.30 -13.50
CA PRO A 149 8.09 0.06 -13.77
C PRO A 149 9.03 -1.12 -14.03
N SER A 150 10.07 -0.98 -14.85
CA SER A 150 11.04 -2.05 -15.13
C SER A 150 11.74 -2.51 -13.85
N TYR A 151 12.11 -1.56 -12.98
CA TYR A 151 12.66 -1.87 -11.66
C TYR A 151 11.67 -2.65 -10.79
N CYS A 152 10.37 -2.34 -10.89
CA CYS A 152 9.35 -3.03 -10.13
C CYS A 152 9.10 -4.46 -10.64
N LEU A 153 9.46 -4.74 -11.89
CA LEU A 153 9.31 -6.06 -12.51
C LEU A 153 10.58 -6.93 -12.41
N LYS A 154 11.63 -6.48 -11.73
CA LYS A 154 12.90 -7.23 -11.63
C LYS A 154 12.75 -8.65 -11.04
N ASP A 155 11.73 -8.85 -10.21
CA ASP A 155 11.44 -10.11 -9.54
C ASP A 155 10.37 -10.94 -10.29
N GLN A 156 10.00 -10.59 -11.53
CA GLN A 156 8.87 -11.21 -12.25
C GLN A 156 8.93 -12.73 -12.40
N ASP A 157 10.14 -13.31 -12.36
CA ASP A 157 10.36 -14.76 -12.46
C ASP A 157 10.31 -15.47 -11.09
N GLN A 158 10.02 -14.74 -10.01
CA GLN A 158 10.01 -15.28 -8.65
C GLN A 158 8.61 -15.77 -8.25
N PRO A 159 8.49 -16.86 -7.46
CA PRO A 159 7.20 -17.48 -7.13
C PRO A 159 6.30 -16.62 -6.23
N TYR A 160 6.87 -15.64 -5.53
CA TYR A 160 6.13 -14.71 -4.68
C TYR A 160 5.73 -13.43 -5.40
N PHE A 161 6.23 -13.20 -6.61
CA PHE A 161 6.00 -11.97 -7.34
C PHE A 161 4.52 -11.86 -7.73
N GLN A 162 3.95 -10.70 -7.42
CA GLN A 162 2.61 -10.34 -7.84
C GLN A 162 2.61 -8.87 -8.23
N VAL A 163 1.87 -8.54 -9.27
CA VAL A 163 1.78 -7.17 -9.77
C VAL A 163 0.36 -6.84 -10.15
N VAL A 164 -0.05 -5.62 -9.83
CA VAL A 164 -1.28 -5.00 -10.34
C VAL A 164 -0.90 -3.72 -11.04
N MET A 165 -1.55 -3.48 -12.18
CA MET A 165 -1.27 -2.34 -13.05
C MET A 165 -2.59 -1.64 -13.38
N HIS A 166 -2.54 -0.31 -13.44
CA HIS A 166 -3.66 0.53 -13.84
C HIS A 166 -3.15 1.56 -14.85
N ASN A 167 -3.71 1.55 -16.06
CA ASN A 167 -3.37 2.48 -17.15
C ASN A 167 -1.85 2.66 -17.37
N ILE A 168 -1.08 1.57 -17.26
CA ILE A 168 0.32 1.53 -17.69
C ILE A 168 0.39 0.72 -18.98
N HIS A 169 1.06 1.28 -19.98
CA HIS A 169 1.21 0.67 -21.29
C HIS A 169 2.59 0.01 -21.45
N ALA A 170 2.69 -0.99 -22.33
CA ALA A 170 3.91 -1.78 -22.50
C ALA A 170 5.12 -0.93 -22.96
N ASP A 171 4.86 0.17 -23.67
CA ASP A 171 5.87 1.14 -24.10
C ASP A 171 6.37 2.06 -22.97
N GLU A 172 5.74 2.03 -21.80
CA GLU A 172 6.19 2.69 -20.57
C GLU A 172 7.06 1.78 -19.69
N ILE A 173 7.24 0.50 -20.03
CA ILE A 173 7.94 -0.49 -19.19
C ILE A 173 9.34 -0.84 -19.73
N ASN A 174 9.66 -0.51 -20.98
CA ASN A 174 10.88 -0.97 -21.67
C ASN A 174 11.59 0.12 -22.50
N LYS A 175 11.86 1.28 -21.92
CA LYS A 175 12.65 2.36 -22.56
C LYS A 175 14.01 2.55 -21.90
#